data_AF-A0AB36FSJ3-F1
#
_entry.id   AF-A0AB36FSJ3-F1
#
_cell.length_a   1.000
_cell.length_b   1.000
_cell.length_c   1.000
_cell.angle_alpha   90.00
_cell.angle_beta   90.00
_cell.angle_gamma   90.00
#
_symmetry.space_group_name_H-M   'P 1'
#
loop_
_entity.id
_entity.type
_entity.pdbx_description
1 polymer ?
#
loop_
_entity_poly.entity_id
_entity_poly.type
_entity_poly.pdbx_seq_one_letter_code
_entity_poly.pdbx_strand_id
1 'polypeptide(L)'
;MDILESFFVGTASTIVGGIVLAVFFFWVREKCFGVADVTGKWHFNMITEKTAYNPYKGMELRYICVVWREGNYLYGSVEKVYEKSSTGTREYVGKNRSRGKLTGAYEKNYFSKDRVHIHISEQGTGRESTNYFTLTVGKQLLGGKFCSFVADQEGTSSWQREPF
;
A
#
# COMPACT_ATOMS: atom_id res chain seq x y z
N MET A 1 -32.41 18.50 -48.59
CA MET A 1 -31.88 18.57 -47.22
C MET A 1 -31.32 19.97 -47.07
N ASP A 2 -32.03 20.83 -46.34
CA ASP A 2 -31.68 22.25 -46.25
C ASP A 2 -30.38 22.43 -45.45
N ILE A 3 -29.67 23.52 -45.72
CA ILE A 3 -28.40 23.85 -45.04
C ILE A 3 -28.59 23.87 -43.50
N LEU A 4 -29.76 24.34 -43.04
CA LEU A 4 -30.17 24.32 -41.63
C LEU A 4 -30.27 22.91 -41.08
N GLU A 5 -30.92 22.00 -41.81
CA GLU A 5 -31.07 20.60 -41.40
C GLU A 5 -29.71 19.90 -41.28
N SER A 6 -28.83 20.11 -42.26
CA SER A 6 -27.46 19.58 -42.25
C SER A 6 -26.65 20.11 -41.06
N PHE A 7 -26.80 21.40 -40.73
CA PHE A 7 -26.14 22.04 -39.59
C PHE A 7 -26.64 21.49 -38.24
N PHE A 8 -27.95 21.32 -38.08
CA PHE A 8 -28.53 20.75 -36.86
C PHE A 8 -28.14 19.29 -36.67
N VAL A 9 -28.17 18.48 -37.73
CA VAL A 9 -27.77 17.06 -37.68
C VAL A 9 -26.26 16.94 -37.37
N GLY A 10 -25.42 17.76 -38.00
CA GLY A 10 -23.98 17.80 -37.72
C GLY A 10 -23.66 18.20 -36.28
N THR A 11 -24.37 19.21 -35.76
CA THR A 11 -24.19 19.66 -34.37
C THR A 11 -24.68 18.61 -33.38
N ALA A 12 -25.88 18.05 -33.59
CA ALA A 12 -26.45 17.02 -32.73
C ALA A 12 -25.58 15.76 -32.70
N SER A 13 -25.11 15.29 -33.85
CA SER A 13 -24.22 14.13 -33.93
C SER A 13 -22.90 14.35 -33.18
N THR A 14 -22.31 15.55 -33.28
CA THR A 14 -21.09 15.90 -32.54
C THR A 14 -21.31 15.92 -31.04
N ILE A 15 -22.42 16.51 -30.57
CA ILE A 15 -22.78 16.55 -29.14
C ILE A 15 -23.00 15.12 -28.62
N VAL A 16 -23.80 14.32 -29.34
CA VAL A 16 -24.07 12.93 -28.96
C VAL A 16 -22.77 12.11 -28.95
N GLY A 17 -21.91 12.27 -29.96
CA GLY A 17 -20.61 11.61 -30.01
C GLY A 17 -19.72 11.98 -28.82
N GLY A 18 -19.68 13.26 -28.44
CA GLY A 18 -18.95 13.74 -27.26
C GLY A 18 -19.46 13.14 -25.96
N ILE A 19 -20.79 13.07 -25.78
CA ILE A 19 -21.41 12.45 -24.59
C ILE A 19 -21.09 10.97 -24.52
N VAL A 20 -21.26 10.23 -25.62
CA VAL A 20 -20.97 8.79 -25.66
C VAL A 20 -19.51 8.51 -25.36
N LEU A 21 -18.59 9.30 -25.92
CA LEU A 21 -17.17 9.17 -25.67
C LEU A 21 -16.83 9.46 -24.19
N ALA A 22 -17.43 10.50 -23.61
CA ALA A 22 -17.26 10.82 -22.19
C ALA A 22 -17.75 9.67 -21.29
N VAL A 23 -18.96 9.15 -21.54
CA VAL A 23 -19.51 8.00 -20.80
C VAL A 23 -18.61 6.77 -20.94
N PHE A 24 -18.12 6.49 -22.14
CA PHE A 24 -17.19 5.40 -22.39
C PHE A 24 -15.89 5.56 -21.58
N PHE A 25 -15.28 6.74 -21.58
CA PHE A 25 -14.08 7.01 -20.78
C PHE A 25 -14.31 6.86 -19.28
N PHE A 26 -15.44 7.35 -18.76
CA PHE A 26 -15.80 7.16 -17.35
C PHE A 26 -15.98 5.68 -17.01
N TRP A 27 -16.65 4.92 -17.88
CA TRP A 27 -16.87 3.49 -17.68
C TRP A 27 -15.57 2.70 -17.67
N VAL A 28 -14.67 2.93 -18.63
CA VAL A 28 -13.35 2.29 -18.71
C VAL A 28 -12.49 2.68 -17.50
N ARG A 29 -12.47 3.96 -17.13
CA ARG A 29 -11.72 4.46 -15.96
C ARG A 29 -12.16 3.77 -14.67
N GLU A 30 -13.46 3.60 -14.47
CA GLU A 30 -14.01 3.04 -13.24
C GLU A 30 -13.89 1.52 -13.19
N LYS A 31 -14.16 0.84 -14.31
CA LYS A 31 -14.19 -0.64 -14.36
C LYS A 31 -12.84 -1.28 -14.63
N CYS A 32 -12.06 -0.76 -15.57
CA CYS A 32 -10.78 -1.35 -15.95
C CYS A 32 -9.62 -0.82 -15.10
N PHE A 33 -9.70 0.45 -14.71
CA PHE A 33 -8.65 1.13 -13.95
C PHE A 33 -9.13 1.53 -12.55
N GLY A 34 -10.07 0.78 -11.96
CA GLY A 34 -10.53 1.01 -10.59
C GLY A 34 -9.38 0.96 -9.57
N VAL A 35 -9.53 1.64 -8.45
CA VAL A 35 -8.50 1.63 -7.39
C VAL A 35 -8.51 0.27 -6.70
N ALA A 36 -7.35 -0.37 -6.58
CA ALA A 36 -7.25 -1.65 -5.88
C ALA A 36 -7.64 -1.52 -4.40
N ASP A 37 -8.22 -2.59 -3.85
CA ASP A 37 -8.61 -2.62 -2.45
C ASP A 37 -7.43 -3.00 -1.55
N VAL A 38 -6.83 -1.97 -0.95
CA VAL A 38 -5.76 -2.07 0.05
C VAL A 38 -6.28 -2.01 1.48
N THR A 39 -7.60 -1.84 1.67
CA THR A 39 -8.24 -1.72 2.99
C THR A 39 -8.36 -3.08 3.66
N GLY A 40 -8.42 -3.09 4.99
CA GLY A 40 -8.65 -4.29 5.80
C GLY A 40 -7.39 -4.77 6.52
N LYS A 41 -7.46 -6.01 6.99
CA LYS A 41 -6.39 -6.66 7.74
C LYS A 41 -5.28 -7.14 6.81
N TRP A 42 -4.04 -6.96 7.25
CA TRP A 42 -2.85 -7.47 6.58
C TRP A 42 -1.91 -8.10 7.61
N HIS A 43 -1.23 -9.15 7.18
CA HIS A 43 -0.07 -9.72 7.82
C HIS A 43 1.13 -9.35 6.96
N PHE A 44 2.21 -8.87 7.56
CA PHE A 44 3.42 -8.58 6.79
C PHE A 44 4.68 -9.07 7.48
N ASN A 45 5.63 -9.49 6.65
CA ASN A 45 6.98 -9.80 7.08
C ASN A 45 7.96 -8.73 6.57
N MET A 46 9.06 -8.58 7.30
CA MET A 46 10.19 -7.73 6.95
C MET A 46 11.44 -8.58 7.07
N ILE A 47 12.27 -8.60 6.03
CA ILE A 47 13.56 -9.28 6.02
C ILE A 47 14.64 -8.22 5.86
N THR A 48 15.49 -8.06 6.87
CA THR A 48 16.59 -7.09 6.85
C THR A 48 17.73 -7.62 5.99
N GLU A 49 18.05 -6.92 4.91
CA GLU A 49 19.11 -7.30 3.96
C GLU A 49 20.40 -6.51 4.22
N LYS A 50 20.25 -5.21 4.51
CA LYS A 50 21.35 -4.31 4.87
C LYS A 50 21.06 -3.63 6.21
N THR A 51 22.10 -3.35 6.97
CA THR A 51 22.02 -2.66 8.25
C THR A 51 23.40 -2.16 8.66
N ALA A 52 23.47 -1.05 9.40
CA ALA A 52 24.69 -0.60 10.06
C ALA A 52 25.07 -1.48 11.26
N TYR A 53 24.13 -2.27 11.79
CA TYR A 53 24.35 -3.14 12.96
C TYR A 53 24.23 -4.61 12.57
N ASN A 54 25.37 -5.26 12.32
CA ASN A 54 25.48 -6.63 11.82
C ASN A 54 24.57 -7.68 12.50
N PRO A 55 24.31 -7.64 13.83
CA PRO A 55 23.39 -8.58 14.47
C PRO A 55 21.96 -8.56 13.89
N TYR A 56 21.57 -7.50 13.18
CA TYR A 56 20.26 -7.40 12.55
C TYR A 56 20.24 -7.89 11.10
N LYS A 57 21.39 -8.26 10.52
CA LYS A 57 21.44 -8.78 9.15
C LYS A 57 20.71 -10.12 9.08
N GLY A 58 19.76 -10.24 8.17
CA GLY A 58 18.88 -11.40 8.06
C GLY A 58 17.79 -11.48 9.14
N MET A 59 17.58 -10.42 9.93
CA MET A 59 16.49 -10.37 10.89
C MET A 59 15.15 -10.43 10.17
N GLU A 60 14.25 -11.26 10.68
CA GLU A 60 12.88 -11.40 10.22
C GLU A 60 11.92 -10.87 11.29
N LEU A 61 11.10 -9.90 10.93
CA LEU A 61 10.05 -9.35 11.79
C LEU A 61 8.70 -9.61 11.14
N ARG A 62 7.69 -10.00 11.92
CA ARG A 62 6.31 -10.11 11.43
C ARG A 62 5.35 -9.28 12.26
N TYR A 63 4.37 -8.74 11.56
CA TYR A 63 3.39 -7.80 12.07
C TYR A 63 2.01 -8.13 11.55
N ILE A 64 1.01 -7.61 12.28
CA ILE A 64 -0.39 -7.56 11.84
C ILE A 64 -0.78 -6.09 11.82
N CYS A 65 -1.45 -5.65 10.76
CA CYS A 65 -2.00 -4.31 10.71
C CYS A 65 -3.42 -4.30 10.15
N VAL A 66 -4.12 -3.21 10.46
CA VAL A 66 -5.39 -2.84 9.82
C VAL A 66 -5.16 -1.54 9.09
N VAL A 67 -5.50 -1.51 7.81
CA VAL A 67 -5.39 -0.34 6.94
C VAL A 67 -6.80 0.11 6.54
N TRP A 68 -7.07 1.40 6.55
CA TRP A 68 -8.21 2.00 5.88
C TRP A 68 -7.78 3.19 5.03
N ARG A 69 -8.60 3.54 4.05
CA ARG A 69 -8.29 4.56 3.05
C ARG A 69 -9.31 5.68 3.08
N GLU A 70 -8.82 6.92 3.08
CA GLU A 70 -9.62 8.13 2.86
C GLU A 70 -9.05 8.88 1.66
N GLY A 71 -9.74 8.79 0.52
CA GLY A 71 -9.21 9.29 -0.75
C GLY A 71 -7.94 8.54 -1.15
N ASN A 72 -6.82 9.26 -1.24
CA ASN A 72 -5.49 8.69 -1.50
C ASN A 72 -4.67 8.48 -0.23
N TYR A 73 -5.18 8.84 0.95
CA TYR A 73 -4.45 8.67 2.21
C TYR A 73 -4.78 7.34 2.86
N LEU A 74 -3.76 6.72 3.42
CA LEU A 74 -3.84 5.46 4.15
C LEU A 74 -3.62 5.73 5.62
N TYR A 75 -4.43 5.09 6.44
CA TYR A 75 -4.34 5.15 7.89
C TYR A 75 -4.47 3.76 8.47
N GLY A 76 -3.96 3.55 9.66
CA GLY A 76 -3.96 2.22 10.24
C GLY A 76 -3.38 2.13 11.63
N SER A 77 -3.45 0.92 12.16
CA SER A 77 -2.69 0.51 13.33
C SER A 77 -1.96 -0.78 13.04
N VAL A 78 -0.83 -0.99 13.71
CA VAL A 78 0.03 -2.16 13.53
C VAL A 78 0.44 -2.72 14.88
N GLU A 79 0.64 -4.03 14.93
CA GLU A 79 1.20 -4.74 16.08
C GLU A 79 2.31 -5.69 15.65
N LYS A 80 3.44 -5.67 16.36
CA LYS A 80 4.49 -6.69 16.20
C LYS A 80 4.06 -7.99 16.84
N VAL A 81 4.18 -9.09 16.11
CA VAL A 81 3.77 -10.42 16.58
C VAL A 81 4.89 -11.44 16.60
N TYR A 82 5.97 -11.20 15.84
CA TYR A 82 7.09 -12.14 15.75
C TYR A 82 8.40 -11.41 15.47
N GLU A 83 9.48 -11.96 16.00
CA GLU A 83 10.84 -11.54 15.74
C GLU A 83 11.77 -12.75 15.72
N LYS A 84 12.60 -12.85 14.68
CA LYS A 84 13.73 -13.75 14.60
C LYS A 84 14.97 -12.92 14.35
N SER A 85 15.85 -12.89 15.33
CA SER A 85 17.09 -12.12 15.33
C SER A 85 18.28 -12.99 15.72
N SER A 86 19.48 -12.40 15.76
CA SER A 86 20.68 -13.08 16.28
C SER A 86 20.53 -13.58 17.72
N THR A 87 19.61 -13.00 18.50
CA THR A 87 19.35 -13.37 19.90
C THR A 87 18.31 -14.49 20.05
N GLY A 88 17.79 -15.01 18.94
CA GLY A 88 16.81 -16.09 18.89
C GLY A 88 15.48 -15.67 18.30
N THR A 89 14.48 -16.53 18.49
CA THR A 89 13.13 -16.38 17.97
C THR A 89 12.16 -16.06 19.11
N ARG A 90 11.27 -15.08 18.90
CA ARG A 90 10.29 -14.62 19.88
C ARG A 90 8.93 -14.42 19.20
N GLU A 91 7.90 -14.98 19.83
CA GLU A 91 6.51 -14.66 19.52
C GLU A 91 5.94 -13.71 20.57
N TYR A 92 5.26 -12.67 20.11
CA TYR A 92 4.65 -11.65 20.97
C TYR A 92 3.13 -11.88 21.04
N VAL A 93 2.65 -12.13 22.26
CA VAL A 93 1.23 -12.40 22.54
C VAL A 93 0.68 -11.40 23.55
N GLY A 94 -0.55 -10.93 23.33
CA GLY A 94 -1.27 -10.05 24.23
C GLY A 94 -0.50 -8.76 24.54
N LYS A 95 -0.32 -8.46 25.83
CA LYS A 95 0.33 -7.23 26.33
C LYS A 95 1.78 -7.03 25.88
N ASN A 96 2.44 -8.08 25.39
CA ASN A 96 3.83 -8.02 24.97
C ASN A 96 4.00 -7.55 23.52
N ARG A 97 2.90 -7.31 22.80
CA ARG A 97 2.94 -6.75 21.44
C ARG A 97 3.19 -5.26 21.49
N SER A 98 4.20 -4.80 20.75
CA SER A 98 4.38 -3.37 20.50
C SER A 98 3.34 -2.91 19.48
N ARG A 99 2.73 -1.76 19.75
CA ARG A 99 1.70 -1.15 18.90
C ARG A 99 2.27 0.07 18.20
N GLY A 100 1.84 0.29 16.96
CA GLY A 100 2.20 1.44 16.16
C GLY A 100 1.03 2.02 15.39
N LYS A 101 1.28 3.20 14.82
CA LYS A 101 0.39 3.89 13.89
C LYS A 101 0.93 3.73 12.48
N LEU A 102 0.00 3.52 11.56
CA LEU A 102 0.28 3.47 10.13
C LEU A 102 -0.33 4.69 9.46
N THR A 103 0.47 5.36 8.64
CA THR A 103 0.07 6.48 7.79
C THR A 103 0.68 6.29 6.42
N GLY A 104 0.04 6.73 5.35
CA GLY A 104 0.58 6.52 4.03
C GLY A 104 -0.19 7.19 2.92
N ALA A 105 0.25 6.93 1.69
CA ALA A 105 -0.39 7.41 0.49
C ALA A 105 -0.49 6.29 -0.56
N TYR A 106 -1.62 6.26 -1.25
CA TYR A 106 -1.87 5.44 -2.42
C TYR A 106 -1.51 6.24 -3.68
N GLU A 107 -0.60 5.69 -4.47
CA GLU A 107 -0.17 6.22 -5.75
C GLU A 107 -0.76 5.36 -6.87
N LYS A 108 -1.72 5.95 -7.59
CA LYS A 108 -2.35 5.30 -8.74
C LYS A 108 -1.52 5.49 -9.99
N ASN A 109 -1.21 4.39 -10.67
CA ASN A 109 -0.45 4.35 -11.91
C ASN A 109 -1.32 3.77 -13.04
N TYR A 110 -1.43 4.51 -14.15
CA TYR A 110 -2.27 4.08 -15.29
C TYR A 110 -1.57 3.06 -16.20
N PHE A 111 -0.24 3.14 -16.29
CA PHE A 111 0.58 2.32 -17.19
C PHE A 111 1.49 1.33 -16.45
N SER A 112 1.42 1.30 -15.12
CA SER A 112 2.18 0.36 -14.29
C SER A 112 1.34 -0.03 -13.08
N LYS A 113 1.86 -0.94 -12.25
CA LYS A 113 1.16 -1.34 -11.03
C LYS A 113 1.09 -0.17 -10.05
N ASP A 114 -0.05 -0.04 -9.40
CA ASP A 114 -0.24 0.94 -8.32
C ASP A 114 0.77 0.71 -7.20
N ARG A 115 1.09 1.78 -6.47
CA ARG A 115 2.04 1.76 -5.36
C ARG A 115 1.39 2.30 -4.11
N VAL A 116 1.85 1.81 -2.97
CA VAL A 116 1.54 2.39 -1.67
C VAL A 116 2.84 2.76 -0.96
N HIS A 117 2.83 3.95 -0.39
CA HIS A 117 3.90 4.47 0.44
C HIS A 117 3.37 4.45 1.87
N ILE A 118 4.01 3.67 2.72
CA ILE A 118 3.54 3.45 4.09
C ILE A 118 4.63 3.89 5.04
N HIS A 119 4.26 4.70 6.01
CA HIS A 119 5.06 5.06 7.16
C HIS A 119 4.42 4.44 8.41
N ILE A 120 5.24 3.69 9.14
CA ILE A 120 4.87 3.09 10.42
C ILE A 120 5.74 3.74 11.49
N SER A 121 5.07 4.32 12.49
CA SER A 121 5.67 4.73 13.76
C SER A 121 5.24 3.72 14.83
N GLU A 122 6.21 3.08 15.46
CA GLU A 122 5.98 2.08 16.51
C GLU A 122 6.63 2.54 17.82
N GLN A 123 5.91 2.40 18.93
CA GLN A 123 6.50 2.56 20.25
C GLN A 123 7.16 1.25 20.69
N GLY A 124 8.48 1.18 20.52
CA GLY A 124 9.31 0.14 21.10
C GLY A 124 9.63 0.40 22.58
N THR A 125 10.33 -0.53 23.20
CA THR A 125 10.87 -0.36 24.56
C THR A 125 12.01 0.66 24.55
N GLY A 126 11.70 1.93 24.78
CA GLY A 126 12.67 3.00 25.02
C GLY A 126 12.81 4.04 23.92
N ARG A 127 12.29 3.81 22.70
CA ARG A 127 12.13 4.85 21.68
C ARG A 127 11.04 4.52 20.67
N GLU A 128 10.63 5.56 19.96
CA GLU A 128 9.86 5.44 18.73
C GLU A 128 10.76 4.94 17.59
N SER A 129 10.29 3.95 16.85
CA SER A 129 10.90 3.43 15.63
C SER A 129 10.08 3.85 14.42
N THR A 130 10.78 4.21 13.35
CA THR A 130 10.19 4.59 12.07
C THR A 130 10.57 3.58 11.01
N ASN A 131 9.57 3.02 10.35
CA ASN A 131 9.72 2.18 9.16
C ASN A 131 8.96 2.81 8.00
N TYR A 132 9.62 2.96 6.87
CA TYR A 132 9.02 3.45 5.64
C TYR A 132 9.04 2.35 4.58
N PHE A 133 7.94 2.20 3.85
CA PHE A 133 7.74 1.13 2.87
C PHE A 133 7.33 1.74 1.54
N THR A 134 7.86 1.18 0.46
CA THR A 134 7.37 1.39 -0.90
C THR A 134 6.96 0.04 -1.45
N LEU A 135 5.65 -0.20 -1.53
CA LEU A 135 5.08 -1.48 -1.91
C LEU A 135 4.31 -1.36 -3.22
N THR A 136 4.44 -2.38 -4.06
CA THR A 136 3.66 -2.52 -5.29
C THR A 136 2.38 -3.30 -4.98
N VAL A 137 1.25 -2.81 -5.48
CA VAL A 137 -0.06 -3.42 -5.26
C VAL A 137 -0.28 -4.59 -6.24
N GLY A 138 -0.53 -5.77 -5.68
CA GLY A 138 -1.03 -6.95 -6.39
C GLY A 138 -2.49 -7.25 -5.99
N LYS A 139 -3.06 -8.32 -6.56
CA LYS A 139 -4.48 -8.69 -6.31
C LYS A 139 -4.81 -8.88 -4.82
N GLN A 140 -3.95 -9.60 -4.10
CA GLN A 140 -4.12 -9.90 -2.66
C GLN A 140 -2.79 -9.82 -1.89
N LEU A 141 -1.79 -9.19 -2.51
CA LEU A 141 -0.42 -9.13 -2.01
C LEU A 141 0.09 -7.70 -2.18
N LEU A 142 0.84 -7.20 -1.20
CA LEU A 142 1.69 -6.02 -1.37
C LEU A 142 3.13 -6.47 -1.20
N GLY A 143 4.02 -6.04 -2.09
CA GLY A 143 5.41 -6.45 -2.05
C GLY A 143 6.33 -5.32 -2.44
N GLY A 144 7.45 -5.18 -1.74
CA GLY A 144 8.41 -4.15 -2.06
C GLY A 144 9.53 -4.04 -1.04
N LYS A 145 10.01 -2.81 -0.86
CA LYS A 145 11.16 -2.52 0.00
C LYS A 145 10.73 -1.72 1.21
N PHE A 146 11.53 -1.84 2.28
CA PHE A 146 11.44 -0.96 3.43
C PHE A 146 12.80 -0.35 3.74
N CYS A 147 12.77 0.80 4.41
CA CYS A 147 13.89 1.35 5.14
C CYS A 147 13.47 1.70 6.57
N SER A 148 14.40 1.58 7.51
CA SER A 148 14.18 1.88 8.92
C SER A 148 15.30 2.73 9.48
N PHE A 149 14.94 3.67 10.35
CA PHE A 149 15.93 4.43 11.14
C PHE A 149 16.49 3.60 12.30
N VAL A 150 15.99 2.38 12.50
CA VAL A 150 16.59 1.44 13.44
C VAL A 150 17.82 0.83 12.80
N ALA A 151 19.01 1.29 13.22
CA ALA A 151 20.29 0.79 12.74
C ALA A 151 20.44 0.81 11.20
N ASP A 152 19.88 1.84 10.57
CA ASP A 152 19.92 2.10 9.13
C ASP A 152 19.63 0.84 8.30
N GLN A 153 18.49 0.21 8.60
CA GLN A 153 18.09 -1.03 7.95
C GLN A 153 17.45 -0.76 6.60
N GLU A 154 17.76 -1.63 5.63
CA GLU A 154 17.04 -1.75 4.38
C GLU A 154 16.73 -3.22 4.13
N GLY A 155 15.62 -3.49 3.45
CA GLY A 155 15.30 -4.84 3.04
C GLY A 155 13.99 -4.94 2.29
N THR A 156 13.44 -6.15 2.28
CA THR A 156 12.21 -6.50 1.59
C THR A 156 11.06 -6.71 2.55
N SER A 157 9.85 -6.40 2.08
CA SER A 157 8.63 -6.64 2.84
C SER A 157 7.55 -7.21 1.94
N SER A 158 6.88 -8.26 2.43
CA SER A 158 5.75 -8.90 1.77
C SER A 158 4.53 -8.87 2.69
N TRP A 159 3.38 -8.53 2.14
CA TRP A 159 2.13 -8.36 2.84
C TRP A 159 1.09 -9.28 2.19
N GLN A 160 0.35 -10.00 3.02
CA GLN A 160 -0.70 -10.93 2.60
C GLN A 160 -1.88 -10.85 3.56
N ARG A 161 -3.03 -11.33 3.12
CA ARG A 161 -4.26 -11.33 3.94
C ARG A 161 -4.25 -12.42 5.01
N GLU A 162 -3.53 -13.51 4.76
CA GLU A 162 -3.39 -14.66 5.66
C GLU A 162 -2.12 -14.57 6.53
N PRO A 163 -2.08 -15.21 7.70
CA PRO A 163 -0.85 -15.30 8.51
C PRO A 163 0.32 -15.99 7.78
N PHE A 164 1.56 -15.63 8.17
CA PHE A 164 2.81 -16.27 7.72
C PHE A 164 3.22 -17.44 8.60
#